data_AF-A0AAW4WZQ6-F1
#
_entry.id   AF-A0AAW4WZQ6-F1
#
_cell.length_a   1.000
_cell.length_b   1.000
_cell.length_c   1.000
_cell.angle_alpha   90.00
_cell.angle_beta   90.00
_cell.angle_gamma   90.00
#
_symmetry.space_group_name_H-M   'P 1'
#
loop_
_entity.id
_entity.type
_entity.pdbx_description
1 polymer ?
#
loop_
_entity_poly.entity_id
_entity_poly.type
_entity_poly.pdbx_seq_one_letter_code
_entity_poly.pdbx_strand_id
1 'polypeptide(L)' 'GALDYDKYPGLKAEGKLAKAAVAVGKPVLGVCLGHQIIATALGGQLRKGDAPEIGFGPIKRVDRHDFFSMWDKQLNVLH' A
#
# COMPACT_ATOMS: atom_id res chain seq x y z
N GLY A 1 2.43 -12.64 1.54
CA GLY A 1 2.29 -11.17 1.60
C GLY A 1 3.38 -10.59 2.48
N ALA A 2 3.17 -9.38 3.00
CA ALA A 2 4.21 -8.68 3.78
C ALA A 2 4.62 -9.36 5.11
N LEU A 3 3.94 -10.44 5.51
CA LEU A 3 4.22 -11.23 6.73
C LEU A 3 4.97 -12.54 6.45
N ASP A 4 5.32 -12.86 5.19
CA ASP A 4 5.95 -14.12 4.80
C ASP A 4 7.46 -14.16 5.16
N TYR A 5 7.79 -13.81 6.40
CA TYR A 5 9.17 -13.59 6.85
C TYR A 5 10.04 -14.84 6.82
N ASP A 6 9.47 -16.03 7.01
CA ASP A 6 10.22 -17.28 7.00
C ASP A 6 10.77 -17.58 5.60
N LYS A 7 9.98 -17.25 4.57
CA LYS A 7 10.38 -17.40 3.18
C LYS A 7 11.22 -16.21 2.68
N TYR A 8 10.93 -15.01 3.19
CA TYR A 8 11.60 -13.77 2.79
C TYR A 8 12.02 -12.92 4.00
N PRO A 9 13.13 -13.26 4.67
CA PRO A 9 13.58 -12.57 5.88
C PRO A 9 13.82 -11.06 5.69
N GLY A 10 14.16 -10.63 4.46
CA GLY A 10 14.36 -9.23 4.10
C GLY A 10 13.13 -8.34 4.32
N LEU A 11 11.91 -8.90 4.30
CA LEU A 11 10.68 -8.15 4.57
C LEU A 11 10.67 -7.54 5.98
N LYS A 12 11.38 -8.14 6.96
CA LYS A 12 11.53 -7.53 8.30
C LYS A 12 12.37 -6.26 8.25
N ALA A 13 13.40 -6.21 7.40
CA ALA A 13 14.24 -5.04 7.24
C ALA A 13 13.48 -3.92 6.50
N GLU A 14 12.73 -4.26 5.45
CA GLU A 14 11.86 -3.33 4.72
C GLU A 14 10.82 -2.68 5.65
N GLY A 15 10.16 -3.48 6.49
CA GLY A 15 9.22 -2.95 7.48
C GLY A 15 9.87 -2.00 8.49
N LYS A 16 11.08 -2.32 8.96
CA LYS A 16 11.84 -1.43 9.86
C LYS A 16 12.22 -0.12 9.17
N LEU A 17 12.67 -0.19 7.91
CA LEU A 17 13.04 0.98 7.12
C LEU A 17 11.83 1.89 6.88
N ALA A 18 10.69 1.33 6.47
CA ALA A 18 9.45 2.07 6.28
C ALA A 18 9.02 2.76 7.57
N LYS A 19 9.04 2.04 8.71
CA LYS A 19 8.71 2.62 10.02
C LYS A 19 9.64 3.76 10.41
N ALA A 20 10.96 3.61 10.19
CA ALA A 20 11.93 4.66 10.48
C ALA A 20 11.73 5.90 9.61
N ALA A 21 11.46 5.73 8.31
CA ALA A 21 11.16 6.83 7.39
C ALA A 21 9.92 7.61 7.83
N VAL A 22 8.84 6.91 8.19
CA VAL A 22 7.61 7.55 8.71
C VAL A 22 7.90 8.28 10.02
N ALA A 23 8.69 7.69 10.93
CA ALA A 23 9.00 8.28 12.24
C ALA A 23 9.77 9.61 12.15
N VAL A 24 10.56 9.82 11.09
CA VAL A 24 11.28 11.09 10.84
C VAL A 24 10.48 12.06 9.95
N GLY A 25 9.20 11.78 9.70
CA GLY A 25 8.32 12.65 8.91
C GLY A 25 8.60 12.62 7.41
N LYS A 26 9.35 11.62 6.90
CA LYS A 26 9.58 11.49 5.47
C LYS A 26 8.32 10.93 4.80
N PRO A 27 7.81 11.54 3.71
CA PRO A 27 6.68 10.99 2.96
C PRO A 27 7.04 9.61 2.37
N VAL A 28 6.16 8.62 2.55
CA VAL A 28 6.34 7.25 2.04
C VAL A 28 5.11 6.81 1.25
N LEU A 29 5.32 6.30 0.03
CA LEU A 29 4.27 5.72 -0.82
C LEU A 29 4.51 4.22 -0.97
N GLY A 30 3.50 3.41 -0.66
CA GLY A 30 3.53 1.96 -0.86
C GLY A 30 2.70 1.56 -2.08
N VAL A 31 3.32 0.84 -3.02
CA VAL A 31 2.66 0.31 -4.23
C VAL A 31 2.63 -1.21 -4.15
N CYS A 32 1.49 -1.83 -4.47
CA CYS A 32 1.30 -3.29 -4.39
C CYS A 32 1.75 -3.83 -3.03
N LEU A 33 2.69 -4.78 -2.97
CA LEU A 33 3.22 -5.33 -1.71
C LEU A 33 3.76 -4.24 -0.76
N GLY A 34 4.29 -3.13 -1.28
CA GLY A 34 4.81 -2.03 -0.47
C GLY A 34 3.76 -1.41 0.44
N HIS A 35 2.50 -1.29 -0.01
CA HIS A 35 1.44 -0.76 0.85
C HIS A 35 1.16 -1.70 2.03
N GLN A 36 1.27 -3.01 1.83
CA GLN A 36 1.08 -4.02 2.87
C GLN A 36 2.22 -3.96 3.89
N ILE A 37 3.46 -3.76 3.42
CA ILE A 37 4.63 -3.59 4.29
C ILE A 37 4.48 -2.35 5.18
N ILE A 38 4.08 -1.22 4.60
CA ILE A 38 3.85 0.01 5.39
C ILE A 38 2.73 -0.23 6.41
N ALA A 39 1.62 -0.83 5.99
CA ALA A 39 0.49 -1.11 6.88
C ALA A 39 0.92 -1.96 8.08
N THR A 40 1.61 -3.09 7.87
CA THR A 40 2.06 -3.96 8.97
C THR A 40 3.11 -3.30 9.85
N ALA A 41 4.04 -2.54 9.26
CA ALA A 41 5.06 -1.80 10.00
C ALA A 41 4.48 -0.75 10.96
N LEU A 42 3.32 -0.18 10.61
CA LEU A 42 2.57 0.80 11.42
C LEU A 42 1.49 0.15 12.30
N GLY A 43 1.43 -1.18 12.39
CA GLY A 43 0.50 -1.91 13.26
C GLY A 43 -0.87 -2.21 12.66
N GLY A 44 -1.05 -1.95 11.36
CA GLY A 44 -2.25 -2.34 10.61
C GLY A 44 -2.35 -3.86 10.42
N GLN A 45 -3.59 -4.33 10.25
CA GLN A 45 -3.90 -5.74 10.03
C GLN A 45 -4.07 -6.03 8.53
N LEU A 46 -3.43 -7.09 8.04
CA LEU A 46 -3.69 -7.58 6.69
C LEU A 46 -4.89 -8.53 6.68
N ARG A 47 -5.75 -8.38 5.68
CA ARG A 47 -6.86 -9.27 5.40
C ARG A 47 -6.73 -9.78 3.97
N LYS A 48 -7.15 -11.03 3.74
CA LYS A 48 -7.28 -11.55 2.38
C LYS A 48 -8.54 -10.95 1.74
N GLY A 49 -8.43 -10.52 0.48
CA GLY A 49 -9.60 -10.17 -0.32
C GLY A 49 -10.40 -11.42 -0.69
N ASP A 50 -11.65 -11.21 -1.09
CA ASP A 50 -12.58 -12.28 -1.46
C ASP A 50 -12.20 -12.97 -2.78
N ALA A 51 -11.55 -12.23 -3.69
CA ALA A 51 -11.08 -12.71 -4.98
C ALA A 51 -9.79 -12.01 -5.40
N PRO A 52 -9.01 -12.59 -6.33
CA PRO A 52 -7.91 -11.90 -6.98
C PRO A 52 -8.41 -10.70 -7.79
N GLU A 53 -7.73 -9.55 -7.66
CA GLU A 53 -7.94 -8.39 -8.52
C GLU A 53 -6.86 -8.40 -9.60
N ILE A 54 -7.20 -8.77 -10.83
CA ILE A 54 -6.25 -8.90 -11.93
C ILE A 54 -6.75 -8.09 -13.11
N GLY A 55 -5.95 -7.14 -13.57
CA GLY A 55 -6.22 -6.34 -14.77
C GLY A 55 -6.80 -4.96 -14.45
N PHE A 56 -7.44 -4.35 -15.46
CA PHE A 56 -7.99 -3.01 -15.32
C PHE A 56 -9.35 -3.04 -14.64
N GLY A 57 -9.49 -2.31 -13.53
CA GLY A 57 -10.73 -2.18 -12.77
C GLY A 57 -11.08 -0.72 -12.49
N PRO A 58 -12.37 -0.38 -12.35
CA PRO A 58 -12.79 0.97 -12.00
C PRO A 58 -12.60 1.23 -10.51
N ILE A 59 -12.00 2.37 -10.17
CA ILE A 59 -11.98 2.93 -8.82
C ILE A 59 -12.74 4.26 -8.79
N LYS A 60 -13.30 4.57 -7.63
CA LYS A 60 -14.01 5.82 -7.38
C LYS A 60 -13.29 6.63 -6.32
N ARG A 61 -12.97 7.87 -6.63
CA ARG A 61 -12.46 8.82 -5.65
C ARG A 61 -13.58 9.15 -4.65
N VAL A 62 -13.31 8.92 -3.36
CA VAL A 62 -14.27 9.17 -2.28
C VAL A 62 -14.12 10.55 -1.63
N ASP A 63 -12.96 11.20 -1.79
CA ASP A 63 -12.67 12.51 -1.22
C ASP A 63 -11.76 13.36 -2.13
N ARG A 64 -11.70 14.68 -1.93
CA ARG A 64 -10.89 15.61 -2.73
C ARG A 64 -9.57 15.91 -2.04
N HIS A 65 -8.47 15.78 -2.78
CA HIS A 65 -7.14 16.19 -2.34
C HIS A 65 -6.37 16.77 -3.53
N ASP A 66 -5.53 17.78 -3.29
CA ASP A 66 -4.83 18.53 -4.35
C ASP A 66 -3.94 17.64 -5.23
N PHE A 67 -3.27 16.65 -4.63
CA PHE A 67 -2.50 15.62 -5.34
C PHE A 67 -3.29 14.88 -6.43
N PHE A 68 -4.62 14.82 -6.32
CA PHE A 68 -5.48 14.09 -7.25
C PHE A 68 -6.46 15.00 -7.98
N SER A 69 -6.24 16.31 -7.95
CA SER A 69 -7.11 17.33 -8.55
C SER A 69 -7.24 17.17 -10.08
N MET A 70 -6.17 16.69 -10.74
CA MET A 70 -6.12 16.46 -12.18
C MET A 70 -6.90 15.23 -12.67
N TRP A 71 -7.43 14.40 -11.76
CA TRP A 71 -8.09 13.16 -12.14
C TRP A 71 -9.62 13.22 -11.99
N ASP A 72 -10.29 12.50 -12.89
CA ASP A 72 -11.72 12.30 -12.87
C ASP A 72 -12.21 11.59 -11.59
N LYS A 73 -13.50 11.72 -11.31
CA LYS A 73 -14.13 11.09 -10.14
C LYS A 73 -14.07 9.56 -10.19
N GLN A 74 -14.01 9.00 -11.39
CA GLN A 74 -13.88 7.56 -11.63
C GLN A 74 -12.75 7.34 -12.64
N LEU A 75 -11.89 6.36 -12.36
CA LEU A 75 -10.70 6.04 -13.16
C LEU A 75 -10.59 4.52 -13.27
N ASN A 76 -10.10 4.03 -14.42
CA ASN A 76 -9.70 2.65 -14.53
C ASN A 76 -8.21 2.53 -14.22
N VAL A 77 -7.86 1.67 -13.27
CA VAL A 77 -6.47 1.44 -12.85
C VAL A 77 -6.12 -0.04 -12.97
N LEU A 78 -4.83 -0.32 -13.13
CA LEU A 78 -4.31 -1.68 -13.16
C LEU A 78 -4.12 -2.20 -11.73
N HIS A 79 -4.66 -3.38 -11.46
CA HIS A 79 -4.41 -4.19 -10.27
C HIS A 79 -3.48 -5.35 -10.62
#